data_AF-A0A385D7U4-F1
#
_entry.id   AF-A0A385D7U4-F1
#
_cell.length_a   1.000
_cell.length_b   1.000
_cell.length_c   1.000
_cell.angle_alpha   90.00
_cell.angle_beta   90.00
_cell.angle_gamma   90.00
#
_symmetry.space_group_name_H-M   'P 1'
#
loop_
_entity.id
_entity.type
_entity.pdbx_description
1 polymer ?
#
loop_
_entity_poly.entity_id
_entity_poly.type
_entity_poly.pdbx_seq_one_letter_code
_entity_poly.pdbx_strand_id
1 'polypeptide(L)'
;MGPDRKAGGRLHRTLHHADLRSVPEVRRALRALLRPCLAEDQAATAELLASEVLTNALIHSDHDALFTATVHDGCLRVEVRDFTGRPPRPRTPRPHEATSGRGLLLVEALADDWGVRRHGVGKAVWFELGPAEDALEHDGQPDAA
;
A
#
# COMPACT_ATOMS: atom_id res chain seq x y z
N MET A 1 21.48 0.25 -25.47
CA MET A 1 20.39 -0.53 -24.86
C MET A 1 19.88 0.28 -23.69
N GLY A 2 18.75 0.98 -23.86
CA GLY A 2 18.10 1.65 -22.72
C GLY A 2 17.58 0.61 -21.75
N PRO A 3 17.45 0.91 -20.45
CA PRO A 3 16.93 -0.05 -19.48
C PRO A 3 15.54 -0.49 -19.96
N ASP A 4 15.39 -1.80 -20.14
CA ASP A 4 14.11 -2.44 -20.42
C ASP A 4 13.17 -2.03 -19.27
N ARG A 5 12.28 -1.05 -19.52
CA ARG A 5 11.26 -0.60 -18.56
C ARG A 5 10.44 -1.83 -18.23
N LYS A 6 10.71 -2.43 -17.06
CA LYS A 6 10.06 -3.66 -16.62
C LYS A 6 8.56 -3.49 -16.76
N ALA A 7 7.95 -4.37 -17.56
CA ALA A 7 6.54 -4.30 -17.91
C ALA A 7 5.70 -4.12 -16.64
N GLY A 8 4.93 -3.02 -16.59
CA GLY A 8 4.06 -2.73 -15.47
C GLY A 8 3.04 -3.84 -15.22
N GLY A 9 2.56 -3.95 -13.99
CA GLY A 9 1.64 -4.99 -13.57
C GLY A 9 0.54 -4.44 -12.68
N ARG A 10 -0.63 -5.10 -12.68
CA ARG A 10 -1.76 -4.71 -11.82
C ARG A 10 -2.37 -5.93 -11.14
N LEU A 11 -2.60 -5.82 -9.84
CA LEU A 11 -3.33 -6.79 -9.02
C LEU A 11 -4.57 -6.13 -8.44
N HIS A 12 -5.70 -6.84 -8.49
CA HIS A 12 -6.97 -6.39 -7.96
C HIS A 12 -7.66 -7.51 -7.19
N ARG A 13 -8.12 -7.24 -5.97
CA ARG A 13 -8.82 -8.20 -5.12
C ARG A 13 -9.94 -7.53 -4.33
N THR A 14 -11.11 -8.16 -4.33
CA THR A 14 -12.20 -7.82 -3.41
C THR A 14 -12.08 -8.71 -2.18
N LEU A 15 -12.21 -8.12 -1.01
CA LEU A 15 -12.04 -8.77 0.29
C LEU A 15 -13.30 -8.54 1.10
N HIS A 16 -13.85 -9.60 1.68
CA HIS A 16 -15.05 -9.49 2.49
C HIS A 16 -14.75 -8.83 3.83
N HIS A 17 -15.69 -8.02 4.33
CA HIS A 17 -15.59 -7.40 5.65
C HIS A 17 -15.22 -8.43 6.74
N ALA A 18 -14.30 -8.04 7.63
CA ALA A 18 -13.75 -8.87 8.72
C ALA A 18 -13.02 -10.16 8.29
N ASP A 19 -12.79 -10.40 6.99
CA ASP A 19 -12.00 -11.55 6.52
C ASP A 19 -10.49 -11.28 6.54
N LEU A 20 -9.91 -11.29 7.74
CA LEU A 20 -8.46 -11.16 7.92
C LEU A 20 -7.66 -12.33 7.35
N ARG A 21 -8.30 -13.46 6.99
CA ARG A 21 -7.62 -14.61 6.38
C ARG A 21 -7.22 -14.34 4.94
N SER A 22 -7.87 -13.38 4.28
CA SER A 22 -7.47 -12.95 2.94
C SER A 22 -6.19 -12.12 2.93
N VAL A 23 -5.75 -11.54 4.07
CA VAL A 23 -4.57 -10.65 4.12
C VAL A 23 -3.27 -11.37 3.71
N PRO A 24 -2.93 -12.57 4.24
CA PRO A 24 -1.78 -13.34 3.76
C PRO A 24 -1.85 -13.70 2.27
N GLU A 25 -3.05 -13.95 1.74
CA GLU A 25 -3.25 -14.27 0.32
C GLU A 25 -2.92 -13.07 -0.58
N VAL A 26 -3.43 -11.89 -0.21
CA VAL A 26 -3.12 -10.64 -0.92
C VAL A 26 -1.63 -10.33 -0.84
N ARG A 27 -1.00 -10.52 0.34
CA ARG A 27 0.45 -10.33 0.51
C ARG A 27 1.26 -11.24 -0.42
N ARG A 28 0.91 -12.52 -0.48
CA ARG A 28 1.59 -13.49 -1.37
C ARG A 28 1.41 -13.12 -2.84
N ALA A 29 0.21 -12.71 -3.24
CA ALA A 29 -0.07 -12.29 -4.60
C ALA A 29 0.67 -10.99 -4.96
N LEU A 30 0.75 -10.04 -4.03
CA LEU A 30 1.53 -8.82 -4.18
C LEU A 30 3.01 -9.15 -4.37
N ARG A 31 3.61 -9.98 -3.50
CA ARG A 31 5.01 -10.41 -3.65
C ARG A 31 5.29 -10.99 -5.04
N ALA A 32 4.39 -11.85 -5.53
CA ALA A 32 4.54 -12.46 -6.85
C ALA A 32 4.49 -11.42 -7.99
N LEU A 33 3.66 -10.38 -7.85
CA LEU A 33 3.60 -9.25 -8.79
C LEU A 33 4.88 -8.40 -8.74
N LEU A 34 5.43 -8.15 -7.54
CA LEU A 34 6.55 -7.23 -7.35
C LEU A 34 7.91 -7.85 -7.65
N ARG A 35 8.06 -9.17 -7.45
CA ARG A 35 9.30 -9.93 -7.69
C ARG A 35 10.01 -9.62 -9.02
N PRO A 36 9.33 -9.58 -10.18
CA PRO A 36 9.99 -9.25 -11.43
C PRO A 36 10.40 -7.78 -11.48
N CYS A 37 9.70 -6.87 -10.80
CA CYS A 37 9.76 -5.43 -11.02
C CYS A 37 10.61 -4.63 -10.02
N LEU A 38 10.68 -5.06 -8.75
CA LEU A 38 11.26 -4.32 -7.64
C LEU A 38 12.37 -5.11 -6.93
N ALA A 39 13.21 -4.40 -6.16
CA ALA A 39 14.18 -5.04 -5.27
C ALA A 39 13.49 -5.81 -4.13
N GLU A 40 14.18 -6.80 -3.53
CA GLU A 40 13.59 -7.64 -2.49
C GLU A 40 13.19 -6.85 -1.25
N ASP A 41 14.02 -5.89 -0.80
CA ASP A 41 13.70 -5.04 0.34
C ASP A 41 12.48 -4.15 0.08
N GLN A 42 12.35 -3.59 -1.13
CA GLN A 42 11.17 -2.81 -1.50
C GLN A 42 9.91 -3.66 -1.57
N ALA A 43 10.00 -4.88 -2.11
CA ALA A 43 8.88 -5.81 -2.12
C ALA A 43 8.47 -6.21 -0.69
N ALA A 44 9.43 -6.40 0.22
CA ALA A 44 9.17 -6.69 1.63
C ALA A 44 8.48 -5.50 2.34
N THR A 45 8.95 -4.27 2.11
CA THR A 45 8.29 -3.05 2.61
C THR A 45 6.87 -2.92 2.07
N ALA A 46 6.68 -3.12 0.76
CA ALA A 46 5.35 -3.10 0.14
C ALA A 46 4.38 -4.12 0.76
N GLU A 47 4.86 -5.34 1.03
CA GLU A 47 4.09 -6.39 1.69
C GLU A 47 3.67 -6.03 3.11
N LEU A 48 4.57 -5.41 3.88
CA LEU A 48 4.31 -4.92 5.23
C LEU A 48 3.23 -3.83 5.20
N LEU A 49 3.45 -2.77 4.40
CA LEU A 49 2.53 -1.64 4.32
C LEU A 49 1.15 -2.04 3.79
N ALA A 50 1.10 -2.92 2.79
CA ALA A 50 -0.16 -3.47 2.30
C ALA A 50 -0.91 -4.24 3.40
N SER A 51 -0.20 -5.00 4.25
CA SER A 51 -0.81 -5.73 5.36
C SER A 51 -1.42 -4.77 6.39
N GLU A 52 -0.72 -3.68 6.73
CA GLU A 52 -1.20 -2.67 7.67
C GLU A 52 -2.45 -1.95 7.12
N VAL A 53 -2.41 -1.51 5.87
CA VAL A 53 -3.54 -0.80 5.25
C VAL A 53 -4.75 -1.71 5.08
N LEU A 54 -4.56 -2.96 4.66
CA LEU A 54 -5.63 -3.95 4.53
C LEU A 54 -6.27 -4.29 5.87
N THR A 55 -5.44 -4.56 6.88
CA THR A 55 -5.92 -4.87 8.23
C THR A 55 -6.70 -3.70 8.79
N ASN A 56 -6.20 -2.48 8.58
CA ASN A 56 -6.91 -1.27 8.98
C ASN A 56 -8.26 -1.14 8.27
N ALA A 57 -8.34 -1.40 6.96
CA ALA A 57 -9.60 -1.35 6.23
C ALA A 57 -10.60 -2.43 6.70
N LEU A 58 -10.16 -3.67 6.89
CA LEU A 58 -11.01 -4.80 7.25
C LEU A 58 -11.52 -4.74 8.71
N ILE A 59 -10.76 -4.13 9.62
CA ILE A 59 -11.14 -3.97 11.03
C ILE A 59 -12.02 -2.74 11.24
N HIS A 60 -11.69 -1.62 10.57
CA HIS A 60 -12.29 -0.32 10.89
C HIS A 60 -13.37 0.13 9.90
N SER A 61 -13.56 -0.58 8.78
CA SER A 61 -14.71 -0.37 7.89
C SER A 61 -15.79 -1.39 8.17
N ASP A 62 -17.06 -1.01 8.03
CA ASP A 62 -18.23 -1.90 8.06
C ASP A 62 -18.49 -2.61 6.71
N HIS A 63 -17.59 -2.48 5.73
CA HIS A 63 -17.80 -2.89 4.35
C HIS A 63 -16.65 -3.72 3.78
N ASP A 64 -16.95 -4.41 2.67
CA ASP A 64 -15.95 -5.08 1.85
C ASP A 64 -14.91 -4.07 1.34
N ALA A 65 -13.68 -4.55 1.20
CA ALA A 65 -12.54 -3.76 0.76
C ALA A 65 -12.10 -4.17 -0.66
N LEU A 66 -11.68 -3.17 -1.43
CA LEU A 66 -11.10 -3.33 -2.75
C LEU A 66 -9.62 -3.00 -2.69
N PHE A 67 -8.80 -4.02 -2.81
CA PHE A 67 -7.36 -3.88 -2.94
C PHE A 67 -6.98 -3.71 -4.41
N THR A 68 -6.20 -2.68 -4.71
CA THR A 68 -5.55 -2.48 -6.00
C THR A 68 -4.08 -2.19 -5.79
N ALA A 69 -3.21 -2.94 -6.46
CA ALA A 69 -1.80 -2.62 -6.59
C ALA A 69 -1.48 -2.43 -8.07
N THR A 70 -0.76 -1.36 -8.39
CA THR A 70 -0.29 -1.06 -9.75
C THR A 70 1.21 -0.78 -9.67
N VAL A 71 1.97 -1.43 -10.54
CA VAL A 71 3.41 -1.24 -10.69
C VAL A 71 3.67 -0.68 -12.07
N HIS A 72 4.43 0.41 -12.16
CA HIS A 72 4.82 1.01 -13.42
C HIS A 72 6.15 1.73 -13.24
N ASP A 73 7.13 1.48 -14.12
CA ASP A 73 8.46 2.10 -14.06
C ASP A 73 9.14 2.02 -12.69
N GLY A 74 9.04 0.86 -12.02
CA GLY A 74 9.61 0.66 -10.69
C GLY A 74 8.87 1.39 -9.56
N CYS A 75 7.81 2.15 -9.87
CA CYS A 75 6.93 2.74 -8.86
C CYS A 75 5.77 1.79 -8.56
N LEU A 76 5.52 1.53 -7.28
CA LEU A 76 4.34 0.83 -6.79
C LEU A 76 3.34 1.85 -6.24
N ARG A 77 2.08 1.75 -6.66
CA ARG A 77 0.93 2.37 -6.00
C ARG A 77 0.03 1.27 -5.44
N VAL A 78 -0.25 1.34 -4.14
CA VAL A 78 -1.28 0.52 -3.49
C VAL A 78 -2.43 1.39 -3.05
N GLU A 79 -3.66 0.91 -3.27
CA GLU A 79 -4.89 1.57 -2.85
C GLU A 79 -5.85 0.52 -2.29
N VAL A 80 -6.40 0.79 -1.11
CA VAL A 80 -7.46 0.01 -0.47
C VAL A 80 -8.68 0.89 -0.31
N ARG A 81 -9.75 0.58 -1.04
CA ARG A 81 -11.03 1.29 -0.97
C ARG A 81 -12.02 0.48 -0.14
N ASP A 82 -12.74 1.10 0.78
CA ASP A 82 -13.97 0.50 1.31
C ASP A 82 -15.14 0.79 0.34
N PHE A 83 -15.94 -0.24 0.03
CA PHE A 83 -17.14 -0.09 -0.80
C PHE A 83 -18.36 0.20 0.06
N THR A 84 -18.83 1.44 0.08
CA THR A 84 -20.15 1.74 0.62
C THR A 84 -21.23 1.46 -0.44
N GLY A 85 -21.59 0.19 -0.61
CA GLY A 85 -22.72 -0.24 -1.46
C GLY A 85 -24.10 -0.03 -0.83
N ARG A 86 -24.16 0.45 0.42
CA ARG A 86 -25.40 0.80 1.13
C ARG A 86 -25.31 2.20 1.72
N PRO A 87 -26.42 2.96 1.80
CA PRO A 87 -26.45 4.21 2.53
C PRO A 87 -25.95 3.96 3.97
N PRO A 88 -25.06 4.82 4.49
CA PRO A 88 -24.50 4.65 5.83
C PRO A 88 -25.64 4.59 6.85
N ARG A 89 -25.62 3.60 7.73
CA ARG A 89 -26.43 3.70 8.94
C ARG A 89 -25.84 4.85 9.76
N PRO A 90 -26.63 5.81 10.26
CA PRO A 90 -26.11 6.86 11.13
C PRO A 90 -25.45 6.19 12.33
N ARG A 91 -24.12 6.24 12.38
CA ARG A 91 -23.30 5.78 13.48
C ARG A 91 -22.48 6.97 13.93
N THR A 92 -22.52 7.23 15.23
CA THR A 92 -21.66 8.23 15.86
C THR A 92 -20.22 7.80 15.63
N PRO A 93 -19.39 8.64 14.97
CA PRO A 93 -17.98 8.30 14.79
C PRO A 93 -17.36 8.09 16.15
N ARG A 94 -16.89 6.87 16.44
CA ARG A 94 -16.19 6.63 17.70
C ARG A 94 -14.86 7.38 17.66
N PRO A 95 -14.40 7.98 18.77
CA PRO A 95 -13.08 8.64 18.82
C PRO A 95 -11.90 7.76 18.36
N HIS A 96 -12.08 6.44 18.39
CA HIS A 96 -11.14 5.43 17.91
C HIS A 96 -11.09 5.27 16.38
N GLU A 97 -12.10 5.76 15.64
CA GLU A 97 -12.13 5.75 14.16
C GLU A 97 -11.08 6.70 13.55
N ALA A 98 -10.33 7.41 14.39
CA ALA A 98 -8.97 7.84 14.11
C ALA A 98 -8.04 6.61 13.96
N THR A 99 -8.25 5.89 12.87
CA THR A 99 -7.34 4.95 12.18
C THR A 99 -6.16 4.48 13.04
N SER A 100 -6.32 3.32 13.68
CA SER A 100 -5.32 2.58 14.48
C SER A 100 -3.88 3.10 14.33
N GLY A 101 -3.43 3.93 15.27
CA GLY A 101 -2.25 4.78 15.08
C GLY A 101 -0.96 4.04 14.72
N ARG A 102 -0.76 2.78 15.15
CA ARG A 102 0.49 2.05 14.88
C ARG A 102 0.68 1.62 13.42
N GLY A 103 -0.40 1.22 12.74
CA GLY A 103 -0.30 0.73 11.36
C GLY A 103 -0.08 1.87 10.36
N LEU A 104 -0.76 3.00 10.56
CA LEU A 104 -0.51 4.19 9.75
C LEU A 104 0.85 4.83 10.04
N LEU A 105 1.37 4.76 11.27
CA LEU A 105 2.73 5.23 11.56
C LEU A 105 3.78 4.45 10.76
N LEU A 106 3.58 3.15 10.52
CA LEU A 106 4.46 2.37 9.64
C LEU A 106 4.36 2.83 8.18
N VAL A 107 3.14 3.11 7.70
CA VAL A 107 2.93 3.66 6.35
C VAL A 107 3.59 5.03 6.20
N GLU A 108 3.40 5.91 7.18
CA GLU A 108 3.98 7.24 7.21
C GLU A 108 5.51 7.22 7.27
N ALA A 109 6.10 6.23 7.96
CA ALA A 109 7.54 6.14 8.11
C ALA A 109 8.26 5.50 6.91
N LEU A 110 7.58 4.67 6.12
CA LEU A 110 8.23 3.83 5.10
C LEU A 110 7.73 4.06 3.67
N ALA A 111 6.58 4.71 3.48
CA ALA A 111 6.10 5.08 2.16
C ALA A 111 6.76 6.38 1.69
N ASP A 112 7.00 6.50 0.38
CA ASP A 112 7.47 7.75 -0.22
C ASP A 112 6.36 8.80 -0.25
N ASP A 113 5.13 8.36 -0.49
CA ASP A 113 3.93 9.18 -0.37
C ASP A 113 2.76 8.32 0.11
N TRP A 114 1.83 8.91 0.86
CA TRP A 114 0.64 8.22 1.31
C TRP A 114 -0.50 9.19 1.58
N GLY A 115 -1.72 8.65 1.64
CA GLY A 115 -2.83 9.48 2.05
C GLY A 115 -4.16 8.77 2.12
N VAL A 116 -5.16 9.60 2.42
CA VAL A 116 -6.55 9.18 2.57
C VAL A 116 -7.41 10.01 1.63
N ARG A 117 -8.09 9.37 0.68
CA ARG A 117 -9.07 10.02 -0.21
C ARG A 117 -10.48 9.57 0.12
N ARG A 118 -11.33 10.51 0.52
CA ARG A 118 -12.77 10.25 0.68
C ARG A 118 -13.45 10.28 -0.68
N HIS A 119 -14.31 9.30 -0.94
CA HIS A 119 -15.08 9.18 -2.19
C HIS A 119 -16.55 8.94 -1.85
N GLY A 120 -17.37 9.99 -1.96
CA GLY A 120 -18.78 9.93 -1.59
C GLY A 120 -18.93 9.46 -0.13
N VAL A 121 -19.48 8.25 0.03
CA VAL A 121 -19.73 7.60 1.32
C VAL A 121 -18.58 6.69 1.80
N GLY A 122 -17.56 6.45 0.98
CA GLY A 122 -16.40 5.62 1.33
C GLY A 122 -15.07 6.37 1.44
N LYS A 123 -14.01 5.63 1.73
CA LYS A 123 -12.64 6.06 1.91
C LYS A 123 -11.69 5.13 1.15
N ALA A 124 -10.64 5.71 0.60
CA ALA A 124 -9.50 5.02 0.04
C ALA A 124 -8.26 5.40 0.84
N VAL A 125 -7.55 4.42 1.37
CA VAL A 125 -6.19 4.61 1.91
C VAL A 125 -5.21 4.12 0.84
N TRP A 126 -4.15 4.88 0.62
CA TRP A 126 -3.17 4.56 -0.41
C TRP A 126 -1.77 4.90 0.06
N PHE A 127 -0.78 4.24 -0.55
CA PHE A 127 0.63 4.59 -0.43
C PHE A 127 1.36 4.33 -1.75
N GLU A 128 2.49 4.98 -1.91
CA GLU A 128 3.44 4.82 -3.00
C GLU A 128 4.80 4.39 -2.48
N LEU A 129 5.47 3.56 -3.27
CA LEU A 129 6.90 3.31 -3.17
C LEU A 129 7.53 3.61 -4.54
N GLY A 130 8.47 4.52 -4.58
CA GLY A 130 9.25 4.86 -5.75
C GLY A 130 10.23 3.74 -6.13
N PRO A 131 10.90 3.86 -7.28
CA PRO A 131 12.02 2.99 -7.58
C PRO A 131 13.03 3.13 -6.45
N ALA A 132 13.71 2.04 -6.09
CA ALA A 132 14.82 2.15 -5.15
C ALA A 132 15.76 3.19 -5.76
N GLU A 133 15.94 4.32 -5.09
CA GLU A 133 17.09 5.15 -5.41
C GLU A 133 18.27 4.23 -5.14
N ASP A 134 18.90 3.72 -6.20
CA ASP A 134 20.29 3.27 -6.09
C ASP A 134 20.96 4.38 -5.32
N ALA A 135 21.40 4.09 -4.10
CA ALA A 135 22.13 5.01 -3.27
C ALA A 135 23.29 5.48 -4.15
N LEU A 136 23.12 6.64 -4.78
CA LEU A 136 24.14 7.27 -5.60
C LEU A 136 25.32 7.39 -4.66
N GLU A 137 26.29 6.54 -4.97
CA GLU A 137 27.65 6.52 -4.53
C GLU A 137 27.98 7.82 -3.80
N HIS A 138 28.01 7.78 -2.46
CA HIS A 138 28.96 8.63 -1.73
C HIS A 138 30.34 8.07 -2.08
N ASP A 139 30.78 8.29 -3.32
CA ASP A 139 32.16 8.15 -3.72
C ASP A 139 32.92 9.18 -2.89
N GLY A 140 33.72 8.67 -1.96
CA GLY A 140 34.59 9.49 -1.15
C GLY A 140 35.55 10.23 -2.06
N GLN A 141 35.53 11.56 -2.02
CA GLN A 141 36.70 12.33 -2.42
C GLN A 141 37.59 12.47 -1.17
N PRO A 142 38.78 11.82 -1.11
CA PRO A 142 39.83 12.26 -0.22
C PRO A 142 40.42 13.53 -0.85
N ASP A 143 40.26 14.68 -0.20
CA ASP A 143 41.11 15.83 -0.52
C ASP A 143 42.25 15.87 0.50
N ALA A 144 43.39 15.36 0.05
CA ALA A 144 44.67 15.59 0.69
C ALA A 144 45.25 16.89 0.13
N ALA A 145 45.43 17.89 1.00
CA ALA A 145 46.49 18.89 0.92
C ALA A 145 46.79 19.45 2.32
#